data_AF-A0A957C2R8-F1
#
_entry.id   AF-A0A957C2R8-F1
#
_cell.length_a   1.000
_cell.length_b   1.000
_cell.length_c   1.000
_cell.angle_alpha   90.00
_cell.angle_beta   90.00
_cell.angle_gamma   90.00
#
_symmetry.space_group_name_H-M   'P 1'
#
loop_
_entity.id
_entity.type
_entity.pdbx_description
1 polymer ?
#
loop_
_entity_poly.entity_id
_entity_poly.type
_entity_poly.pdbx_seq_one_letter_code
_entity_poly.pdbx_strand_id
1 'polypeptide(L)'
;MSRLGLATIITVLLLSLSSTQSHAQSCDQSGTVQRQQYQSYLLGQEMYYSVYLPPCYDASAEAYPVAYLMHGSNDDDGHWLRLGLQAELDPAILSGELPPFVVVMPFGNVIANRNRFDASSWGNIFLQELMPDAETHFNIARTQAGRVIGGISRGGFWAYQIDFRHPTLFSAVGGHSAFFDLYHAPEDQNPLDLALSANGLESMRLWLDYGADDFAAPGLDIMHQRLEERGLEHTFMQYAEGQHNNAYWSAHMGEYLHFYAAGWQQETQEQSTPTQPAFSGFATNTPIAPIATPEGSNRETFFPVVGFPSLQTSISSAEVQTVAQGEYDERLVLDHMTQAALQLAGFDLHPNTLIIQDGDMREYLWGNREHYSLLPMEQITPQMRLLFVDDVPVLDQLATYPF
;
A
#
# COMPACT_ATOMS: atom_id res chain seq x y z
N MET A 1 -60.65 50.06 -59.54
CA MET A 1 -59.33 49.43 -59.72
C MET A 1 -58.41 49.94 -58.61
N SER A 2 -58.22 49.12 -57.59
CA SER A 2 -57.45 49.40 -56.37
C SER A 2 -56.07 48.74 -56.50
N ARG A 3 -54.99 49.46 -56.16
CA ARG A 3 -53.69 48.89 -55.83
C ARG A 3 -53.09 49.67 -54.65
N LEU A 4 -53.21 49.09 -53.46
CA LEU A 4 -52.40 49.42 -52.29
C LEU A 4 -51.15 48.52 -52.32
N GLY A 5 -49.96 49.10 -52.30
CA GLY A 5 -48.70 48.37 -52.18
C GLY A 5 -48.40 48.03 -50.72
N LEU A 6 -48.12 46.75 -50.45
CA LEU A 6 -47.65 46.26 -49.16
C LEU A 6 -46.12 46.36 -49.14
N ALA A 7 -45.55 47.10 -48.19
CA ALA A 7 -44.12 47.13 -47.92
C ALA A 7 -43.80 46.12 -46.80
N THR A 8 -42.97 45.13 -47.10
CA THR A 8 -42.49 44.12 -46.14
C THR A 8 -41.26 44.69 -45.41
N ILE A 9 -41.37 44.87 -44.09
CA ILE A 9 -40.25 45.22 -43.21
C ILE A 9 -39.55 43.91 -42.79
N ILE A 10 -38.28 43.75 -43.14
CA ILE A 10 -37.43 42.66 -42.66
C ILE A 10 -36.66 43.20 -41.44
N THR A 11 -36.99 42.67 -40.27
CA THR A 11 -36.28 42.95 -39.01
C THR A 11 -35.08 42.01 -38.91
N VAL A 12 -33.86 42.55 -38.99
CA VAL A 12 -32.61 41.79 -38.75
C VAL A 12 -32.35 41.78 -37.24
N LEU A 13 -32.45 40.60 -36.63
CA LEU A 13 -32.07 40.38 -35.23
C LEU A 13 -30.56 40.14 -35.17
N LEU A 14 -29.81 41.09 -34.61
CA LEU A 14 -28.39 40.93 -34.30
C LEU A 14 -28.26 40.14 -32.97
N LEU A 15 -27.93 38.85 -33.08
CA LEU A 15 -27.47 38.06 -31.94
C LEU A 15 -26.03 38.44 -31.62
N SER A 16 -25.82 39.14 -30.52
CA SER A 16 -24.49 39.32 -29.93
C SER A 16 -24.03 37.99 -29.33
N LEU A 17 -23.06 37.33 -29.98
CA LEU A 17 -22.31 36.25 -29.35
C LEU A 17 -21.38 36.86 -28.30
N SER A 18 -21.76 36.78 -27.04
CA SER A 18 -20.86 36.98 -25.92
C SER A 18 -19.92 35.78 -25.85
N SER A 19 -18.70 35.94 -26.37
CA SER A 19 -17.61 34.98 -26.16
C SER A 19 -17.27 34.95 -24.66
N THR A 20 -17.68 33.90 -23.98
CA THR A 20 -17.19 33.56 -22.63
C THR A 20 -15.72 33.19 -22.76
N GLN A 21 -14.82 34.12 -22.43
CA GLN A 21 -13.43 33.79 -22.15
C GLN A 21 -13.40 32.95 -20.88
N SER A 22 -13.18 31.64 -21.05
CA SER A 22 -12.75 30.76 -19.96
C SER A 22 -11.44 31.31 -19.41
N HIS A 23 -11.50 31.99 -18.27
CA HIS A 23 -10.32 32.26 -17.48
C HIS A 23 -9.95 30.93 -16.82
N ALA A 24 -9.10 30.14 -17.48
CA ALA A 24 -8.33 29.13 -16.78
C ALA A 24 -7.51 29.88 -15.73
N GLN A 25 -7.99 29.86 -14.49
CA GLN A 25 -7.32 30.50 -13.37
C GLN A 25 -6.00 29.77 -13.16
N SER A 26 -4.91 30.34 -13.66
CA SER A 26 -3.56 29.80 -13.45
C SER A 26 -3.30 29.78 -11.96
N CYS A 27 -3.08 28.59 -11.42
CA CYS A 27 -2.81 28.38 -10.03
C CYS A 27 -1.40 27.83 -9.87
N ASP A 28 -0.62 28.50 -9.03
CA ASP A 28 0.80 28.19 -8.80
C ASP A 28 1.03 27.59 -7.39
N GLN A 29 -0.02 27.06 -6.75
CA GLN A 29 0.07 26.47 -5.41
C GLN A 29 0.29 24.97 -5.50
N SER A 30 1.33 24.47 -4.83
CA SER A 30 1.51 23.02 -4.60
C SER A 30 0.37 22.45 -3.76
N GLY A 31 0.16 21.13 -3.84
CA GLY A 31 -0.72 20.41 -2.95
C GLY A 31 -0.26 20.49 -1.50
N THR A 32 -1.15 20.16 -0.57
CA THR A 32 -0.87 20.19 0.87
C THR A 32 -1.15 18.85 1.51
N VAL A 33 -0.34 18.48 2.49
CA VAL A 33 -0.57 17.30 3.31
C VAL A 33 -0.97 17.73 4.72
N GLN A 34 -2.06 17.17 5.22
CA GLN A 34 -2.56 17.42 6.56
C GLN A 34 -2.79 16.11 7.29
N ARG A 35 -2.36 16.02 8.54
CA ARG A 35 -2.67 14.86 9.40
C ARG A 35 -3.89 15.19 10.25
N GLN A 36 -4.89 14.32 10.18
CA GLN A 36 -6.13 14.42 10.93
C GLN A 36 -6.17 13.40 12.05
N GLN A 37 -6.94 13.74 13.08
CA GLN A 37 -7.24 12.88 14.21
C GLN A 37 -8.75 12.67 14.29
N TYR A 38 -9.17 11.45 14.64
CA TYR A 38 -10.56 11.14 14.90
C TYR A 38 -10.68 10.19 16.09
N GLN A 39 -11.80 10.26 16.80
CA GLN A 39 -12.09 9.34 17.90
C GLN A 39 -12.66 8.04 17.32
N SER A 40 -11.97 6.92 17.52
CA SER A 40 -12.55 5.60 17.27
C SER A 40 -13.40 5.18 18.47
N TYR A 41 -14.69 4.98 18.24
CA TYR A 41 -15.63 4.49 19.24
C TYR A 41 -15.59 2.96 19.34
N LEU A 42 -15.29 2.27 18.24
CA LEU A 42 -15.07 0.83 18.19
C LEU A 42 -13.84 0.39 19.00
N LEU A 43 -12.85 1.28 19.14
CA LEU A 43 -11.62 1.03 19.91
C LEU A 43 -11.54 1.81 21.23
N GLY A 44 -12.34 2.86 21.39
CA GLY A 44 -12.24 3.74 22.55
C GLY A 44 -10.93 4.54 22.61
N GLN A 45 -10.29 4.80 21.47
CA GLN A 45 -9.02 5.53 21.38
C GLN A 45 -8.97 6.50 20.19
N GLU A 46 -8.06 7.46 20.25
CA GLU A 46 -7.76 8.34 19.11
C GLU A 46 -7.02 7.58 18.01
N MET A 47 -7.38 7.87 16.78
CA MET A 47 -6.81 7.30 15.57
C MET A 47 -6.47 8.42 14.59
N TYR A 48 -5.60 8.12 13.61
CA TYR A 48 -5.05 9.14 12.70
C TYR A 48 -5.12 8.70 11.25
N TYR A 49 -5.17 9.70 10.37
CA TYR A 49 -4.98 9.53 8.94
C TYR A 49 -4.36 10.80 8.36
N SER A 50 -3.61 10.68 7.27
CA SER A 50 -3.10 11.80 6.52
C SER A 50 -3.92 12.03 5.27
N VAL A 51 -4.04 13.29 4.84
CA VAL A 51 -4.78 13.68 3.64
C VAL A 51 -3.90 14.55 2.77
N TYR A 52 -3.71 14.15 1.53
CA TYR A 52 -3.19 15.02 0.49
C TYR A 52 -4.36 15.74 -0.19
N LEU A 53 -4.30 17.06 -0.19
CA LEU A 53 -5.19 17.95 -0.93
C LEU A 53 -4.47 18.43 -2.19
N PRO A 54 -5.10 18.31 -3.37
CA PRO A 54 -4.46 18.67 -4.62
C PRO A 54 -4.12 20.17 -4.67
N PRO A 55 -3.20 20.58 -5.57
CA PRO A 55 -3.03 21.97 -5.96
C PRO A 55 -4.37 22.69 -6.06
N CYS A 56 -4.45 23.87 -5.44
CA CYS A 56 -5.60 24.76 -5.58
C CYS A 56 -6.92 24.19 -5.02
N TYR A 57 -6.84 23.23 -4.10
CA TYR A 57 -8.01 22.64 -3.46
C TYR A 57 -8.95 23.72 -2.90
N ASP A 58 -10.21 23.66 -3.34
CA ASP A 58 -11.28 24.56 -2.92
C ASP A 58 -12.41 23.75 -2.26
N ALA A 59 -12.57 23.95 -0.95
CA ALA A 59 -13.60 23.28 -0.17
C ALA A 59 -15.05 23.65 -0.59
N SER A 60 -15.22 24.67 -1.44
CA SER A 60 -16.51 25.11 -1.97
C SER A 60 -16.78 24.69 -3.42
N ALA A 61 -15.82 24.02 -4.07
CA ALA A 61 -15.99 23.49 -5.42
C ALA A 61 -16.93 22.27 -5.49
N GLU A 62 -17.11 21.69 -6.68
CA GLU A 62 -17.67 20.34 -6.78
C GLU A 62 -16.75 19.35 -6.04
N ALA A 63 -17.36 18.30 -5.47
CA ALA A 63 -16.63 17.33 -4.65
C ALA A 63 -15.54 16.62 -5.47
N TYR A 64 -14.32 16.62 -4.94
CA TYR A 64 -13.17 15.99 -5.59
C TYR A 64 -13.31 14.47 -5.54
N PRO A 65 -12.89 13.73 -6.58
CA PRO A 65 -12.68 12.31 -6.44
C PRO A 65 -11.67 11.99 -5.34
N VAL A 66 -11.74 10.78 -4.78
CA VAL A 66 -10.91 10.37 -3.65
C VAL A 66 -10.32 8.98 -3.81
N ALA A 67 -9.03 8.87 -3.52
CA ALA A 67 -8.31 7.61 -3.37
C ALA A 67 -8.04 7.33 -1.88
N TYR A 68 -8.46 6.16 -1.39
CA TYR A 68 -8.11 5.68 -0.05
C TYR A 68 -6.94 4.69 -0.16
N LEU A 69 -5.75 5.09 0.28
CA LEU A 69 -4.52 4.33 0.07
C LEU A 69 -3.95 3.78 1.38
N MET A 70 -4.00 2.47 1.52
CA MET A 70 -3.57 1.71 2.70
C MET A 70 -2.06 1.44 2.64
N HIS A 71 -1.37 1.58 3.77
CA HIS A 71 0.06 1.30 3.88
C HIS A 71 0.36 -0.21 4.03
N GLY A 72 1.62 -0.60 3.75
CA GLY A 72 2.13 -1.94 4.02
C GLY A 72 2.34 -2.27 5.51
N SER A 73 2.66 -3.52 5.81
CA SER A 73 2.83 -3.99 7.20
C SER A 73 3.81 -3.13 8.00
N ASN A 74 3.49 -2.90 9.28
CA ASN A 74 4.31 -2.14 10.23
C ASN A 74 4.68 -0.71 9.82
N ASP A 75 3.97 -0.14 8.85
CA ASP A 75 4.16 1.22 8.38
C ASP A 75 3.05 2.18 8.89
N ASP A 76 3.04 3.43 8.41
CA ASP A 76 2.11 4.47 8.86
C ASP A 76 1.40 5.26 7.74
N ASP A 77 0.57 6.23 8.14
CA ASP A 77 -0.17 7.13 7.24
C ASP A 77 0.73 8.05 6.38
N GLY A 78 2.05 8.02 6.57
CA GLY A 78 3.05 8.68 5.72
C GLY A 78 3.73 7.78 4.70
N HIS A 79 3.37 6.49 4.59
CA HIS A 79 4.07 5.55 3.70
C HIS A 79 4.03 6.01 2.23
N TRP A 80 2.84 6.24 1.70
CA TRP A 80 2.66 6.71 0.33
C TRP A 80 3.37 8.05 0.04
N LEU A 81 3.45 8.95 1.03
CA LEU A 81 4.21 10.19 0.91
C LEU A 81 5.71 9.94 0.79
N ARG A 82 6.26 9.03 1.61
CA ARG A 82 7.67 8.62 1.52
C ARG A 82 7.99 7.94 0.19
N LEU A 83 7.00 7.33 -0.46
CA LEU A 83 7.16 6.72 -1.77
C LEU A 83 7.12 7.72 -2.93
N GLY A 84 6.81 9.00 -2.68
CA GLY A 84 6.83 10.04 -3.70
C GLY A 84 5.45 10.53 -4.16
N LEU A 85 4.36 10.13 -3.51
CA LEU A 85 2.99 10.47 -3.93
C LEU A 85 2.78 11.96 -4.27
N GLN A 86 3.21 12.87 -3.40
CA GLN A 86 3.05 14.30 -3.67
C GLN A 86 3.95 14.79 -4.82
N ALA A 87 5.16 14.24 -4.93
CA ALA A 87 6.12 14.63 -5.96
C ALA A 87 5.63 14.24 -7.37
N GLU A 88 4.84 13.17 -7.48
CA GLU A 88 4.18 12.75 -8.72
C GLU A 88 2.87 13.51 -8.97
N LEU A 89 2.02 13.68 -7.94
CA LEU A 89 0.70 14.30 -8.12
C LEU A 89 0.73 15.79 -8.41
N ASP A 90 1.56 16.57 -7.71
CA ASP A 90 1.61 18.02 -7.89
C ASP A 90 1.87 18.41 -9.37
N PRO A 91 2.96 17.95 -10.02
CA PRO A 91 3.23 18.30 -11.41
C PRO A 91 2.21 17.70 -12.39
N ALA A 92 1.73 16.48 -12.17
CA ALA A 92 0.74 15.85 -13.04
C ALA A 92 -0.61 16.59 -13.01
N ILE A 93 -1.02 17.09 -11.84
CA ILE A 93 -2.25 17.89 -11.70
C ILE A 93 -2.05 19.30 -12.28
N LEU A 94 -0.93 19.97 -11.97
CA LEU A 94 -0.66 21.33 -12.46
C LEU A 94 -0.48 21.40 -13.99
N SER A 95 0.01 20.32 -14.60
CA SER A 95 0.13 20.21 -16.07
C SER A 95 -1.17 19.78 -16.76
N GLY A 96 -2.16 19.30 -16.00
CA GLY A 96 -3.42 18.78 -16.52
C GLY A 96 -3.36 17.32 -17.02
N GLU A 97 -2.25 16.62 -16.80
CA GLU A 97 -2.12 15.18 -17.10
C GLU A 97 -3.08 14.34 -16.25
N LEU A 98 -3.19 14.66 -14.96
CA LEU A 98 -4.15 14.06 -14.04
C LEU A 98 -5.18 15.09 -13.59
N PRO A 99 -6.47 14.72 -13.45
CA PRO A 99 -7.45 15.58 -12.81
C PRO A 99 -7.08 15.79 -11.33
N PRO A 100 -7.49 16.90 -10.68
CA PRO A 100 -7.28 17.06 -9.25
C PRO A 100 -8.13 16.06 -8.46
N PHE A 101 -7.51 15.34 -7.53
CA PHE A 101 -8.20 14.43 -6.60
C PHE A 101 -7.53 14.43 -5.22
N VAL A 102 -8.29 14.02 -4.20
CA VAL A 102 -7.82 13.93 -2.81
C VAL A 102 -7.31 12.52 -2.53
N VAL A 103 -6.26 12.39 -1.73
CA VAL A 103 -5.79 11.09 -1.25
C VAL A 103 -5.89 11.03 0.26
N VAL A 104 -6.63 10.04 0.76
CA VAL A 104 -6.73 9.72 2.19
C VAL A 104 -5.84 8.52 2.48
N MET A 105 -4.91 8.67 3.42
CA MET A 105 -3.93 7.66 3.83
C MET A 105 -4.16 7.29 5.30
N PRO A 106 -4.90 6.20 5.57
CA PRO A 106 -5.16 5.76 6.94
C PRO A 106 -3.91 5.29 7.70
N PHE A 107 -3.83 5.50 9.02
CA PHE A 107 -2.73 4.91 9.83
C PHE A 107 -3.06 3.50 10.32
N GLY A 108 -4.27 3.26 10.84
CA GLY A 108 -4.69 1.94 11.35
C GLY A 108 -3.89 1.32 12.51
N ASN A 109 -2.71 1.86 12.86
CA ASN A 109 -1.84 1.42 13.95
C ASN A 109 -1.61 -0.11 13.90
N VAL A 110 -1.46 -0.75 15.05
CA VAL A 110 -1.30 -2.20 15.16
C VAL A 110 -2.50 -2.99 14.63
N ILE A 111 -3.68 -2.36 14.46
CA ILE A 111 -4.91 -3.07 14.10
C ILE A 111 -4.97 -3.33 12.59
N ALA A 112 -4.45 -2.41 11.76
CA ALA A 112 -4.20 -2.68 10.36
C ALA A 112 -3.20 -3.85 10.17
N ASN A 113 -2.44 -4.18 11.21
CA ASN A 113 -1.51 -5.31 11.25
C ASN A 113 -2.08 -6.59 11.90
N ARG A 114 -3.40 -6.72 12.07
CA ARG A 114 -4.01 -7.94 12.63
C ARG A 114 -5.06 -8.52 11.70
N ASN A 115 -5.07 -9.83 11.52
CA ASN A 115 -6.14 -10.54 10.79
C ASN A 115 -7.34 -10.75 11.71
N ARG A 116 -7.95 -9.63 12.08
CA ARG A 116 -9.11 -9.55 12.93
C ARG A 116 -10.28 -9.09 12.07
N PHE A 117 -11.38 -9.84 12.10
CA PHE A 117 -12.56 -9.62 11.26
C PHE A 117 -13.85 -9.45 12.08
N ASP A 118 -13.73 -9.14 13.37
CA ASP A 118 -14.88 -8.84 14.23
C ASP A 118 -15.33 -7.36 14.10
N ALA A 119 -16.25 -6.94 14.98
CA ALA A 119 -16.80 -5.57 14.99
C ALA A 119 -15.73 -4.47 15.07
N SER A 120 -14.55 -4.77 15.63
CA SER A 120 -13.42 -3.84 15.77
C SER A 120 -12.24 -4.22 14.85
N SER A 121 -12.55 -4.89 13.73
CA SER A 121 -11.62 -5.11 12.63
C SER A 121 -11.19 -3.80 11.98
N TRP A 122 -10.02 -3.83 11.34
CA TRP A 122 -9.54 -2.68 10.58
C TRP A 122 -10.53 -2.24 9.50
N GLY A 123 -11.08 -3.18 8.73
CA GLY A 123 -12.11 -2.89 7.74
C GLY A 123 -13.34 -2.18 8.33
N ASN A 124 -13.84 -2.60 9.50
CA ASN A 124 -14.97 -1.93 10.14
C ASN A 124 -14.63 -0.53 10.64
N ILE A 125 -13.46 -0.33 11.24
CA ILE A 125 -13.00 1.00 11.67
C ILE A 125 -12.88 1.94 10.47
N PHE A 126 -12.30 1.47 9.37
CA PHE A 126 -12.18 2.24 8.16
C PHE A 126 -13.57 2.64 7.60
N LEU A 127 -14.46 1.67 7.42
CA LEU A 127 -15.77 1.87 6.79
C LEU A 127 -16.73 2.70 7.65
N GLN A 128 -16.73 2.49 8.97
CA GLN A 128 -17.74 3.05 9.86
C GLN A 128 -17.28 4.35 10.54
N GLU A 129 -15.98 4.61 10.62
CA GLU A 129 -15.44 5.75 11.36
C GLU A 129 -14.56 6.64 10.48
N LEU A 130 -13.47 6.10 9.91
CA LEU A 130 -12.49 6.92 9.20
C LEU A 130 -13.04 7.53 7.90
N MET A 131 -13.62 6.70 7.02
CA MET A 131 -14.15 7.19 5.74
C MET A 131 -15.28 8.21 5.94
N PRO A 132 -16.27 7.98 6.83
CA PRO A 132 -17.27 9.01 7.16
C PRO A 132 -16.67 10.29 7.76
N ASP A 133 -15.63 10.19 8.59
CA ASP A 133 -14.93 11.35 9.14
C ASP A 133 -14.27 12.17 8.04
N ALA A 134 -13.51 11.52 7.14
CA ALA A 134 -12.88 12.18 6.00
C ALA A 134 -13.91 12.85 5.07
N GLU A 135 -15.02 12.16 4.77
CA GLU A 135 -16.10 12.69 3.92
C GLU A 135 -16.84 13.87 4.55
N THR A 136 -16.78 14.01 5.87
CA THR A 136 -17.38 15.13 6.60
C THR A 136 -16.46 16.35 6.63
N HIS A 137 -15.14 16.14 6.74
CA HIS A 137 -14.17 17.22 6.87
C HIS A 137 -13.61 17.73 5.54
N PHE A 138 -13.66 16.92 4.48
CA PHE A 138 -13.15 17.27 3.17
C PHE A 138 -14.26 17.23 2.11
N ASN A 139 -14.15 18.09 1.10
CA ASN A 139 -15.04 18.18 -0.05
C ASN A 139 -14.72 17.04 -1.04
N ILE A 140 -15.01 15.80 -0.64
CA ILE A 140 -14.70 14.60 -1.41
C ILE A 140 -15.96 13.83 -1.83
N ALA A 141 -15.86 13.14 -2.95
CA ALA A 141 -16.96 12.41 -3.55
C ALA A 141 -17.43 11.25 -2.66
N ARG A 142 -18.76 11.08 -2.60
CA ARG A 142 -19.41 10.03 -1.79
C ARG A 142 -20.09 8.95 -2.64
N THR A 143 -19.77 8.90 -3.93
CA THR A 143 -20.35 7.99 -4.91
C THR A 143 -19.31 6.95 -5.34
N GLN A 144 -19.76 5.78 -5.78
CA GLN A 144 -18.88 4.72 -6.27
C GLN A 144 -17.91 5.24 -7.35
N ALA A 145 -18.43 5.97 -8.34
CA ALA A 145 -17.65 6.52 -9.44
C ALA A 145 -16.56 7.52 -8.98
N GLY A 146 -16.76 8.19 -7.85
CA GLY A 146 -15.80 9.15 -7.30
C GLY A 146 -14.84 8.57 -6.26
N ARG A 147 -14.97 7.29 -5.90
CA ARG A 147 -14.10 6.62 -4.93
C ARG A 147 -13.28 5.51 -5.57
N VAL A 148 -12.02 5.43 -5.18
CA VAL A 148 -11.15 4.26 -5.42
C VAL A 148 -10.42 3.90 -4.13
N ILE A 149 -10.00 2.63 -4.01
CA ILE A 149 -9.26 2.12 -2.86
C ILE A 149 -7.99 1.40 -3.33
N GLY A 150 -6.94 1.43 -2.53
CA GLY A 150 -5.66 0.92 -2.91
C GLY A 150 -4.80 0.53 -1.73
N GLY A 151 -3.76 -0.26 -1.97
CA GLY A 151 -2.79 -0.50 -0.92
C GLY A 151 -1.56 -1.28 -1.34
N ILE A 152 -0.53 -1.16 -0.50
CA ILE A 152 0.76 -1.84 -0.65
C ILE A 152 0.80 -3.04 0.27
N SER A 153 1.25 -4.21 -0.19
CA SER A 153 1.47 -5.37 0.68
C SER A 153 0.22 -5.72 1.49
N ARG A 154 0.30 -5.66 2.82
CA ARG A 154 -0.86 -5.81 3.71
C ARG A 154 -1.97 -4.79 3.48
N GLY A 155 -1.63 -3.57 3.07
CA GLY A 155 -2.61 -2.58 2.65
C GLY A 155 -3.38 -3.05 1.41
N GLY A 156 -2.72 -3.75 0.49
CA GLY A 156 -3.36 -4.35 -0.69
C GLY A 156 -4.33 -5.47 -0.31
N PHE A 157 -3.97 -6.31 0.67
CA PHE A 157 -4.90 -7.27 1.28
C PHE A 157 -6.17 -6.58 1.78
N TRP A 158 -6.03 -5.52 2.57
CA TRP A 158 -7.17 -4.80 3.12
C TRP A 158 -7.99 -4.07 2.08
N ALA A 159 -7.36 -3.47 1.06
CA ALA A 159 -8.06 -2.81 -0.02
C ALA A 159 -8.99 -3.79 -0.74
N TYR A 160 -8.48 -4.95 -1.15
CA TYR A 160 -9.29 -6.00 -1.79
C TYR A 160 -10.33 -6.62 -0.86
N GLN A 161 -9.97 -6.85 0.41
CA GLN A 161 -10.91 -7.40 1.39
C GLN A 161 -12.11 -6.47 1.58
N ILE A 162 -11.87 -5.18 1.79
CA ILE A 162 -12.91 -4.18 2.00
C ILE A 162 -13.77 -4.05 0.73
N ASP A 163 -13.13 -3.94 -0.43
CA ASP A 163 -13.82 -3.69 -1.68
C ASP A 163 -14.66 -4.88 -2.14
N PHE A 164 -14.14 -6.10 -2.12
CA PHE A 164 -14.90 -7.29 -2.54
C PHE A 164 -16.05 -7.61 -1.57
N ARG A 165 -15.96 -7.16 -0.32
CA ARG A 165 -17.08 -7.21 0.64
C ARG A 165 -18.13 -6.13 0.40
N HIS A 166 -17.76 -5.05 -0.28
CA HIS A 166 -18.57 -3.87 -0.50
C HIS A 166 -18.43 -3.32 -1.94
N PRO A 167 -18.72 -4.13 -2.97
CA PRO A 167 -18.35 -3.86 -4.38
C PRO A 167 -19.05 -2.65 -5.00
N THR A 168 -19.99 -2.03 -4.28
CA THR A 168 -20.69 -0.81 -4.71
C THR A 168 -20.09 0.47 -4.12
N LEU A 169 -19.04 0.37 -3.29
CA LEU A 169 -18.44 1.53 -2.62
C LEU A 169 -17.34 2.20 -3.46
N PHE A 170 -16.56 1.41 -4.19
CA PHE A 170 -15.43 1.88 -4.98
C PHE A 170 -15.61 1.49 -6.45
N SER A 171 -15.07 2.32 -7.34
CA SER A 171 -15.05 2.06 -8.78
C SER A 171 -13.78 1.34 -9.24
N ALA A 172 -12.75 1.33 -8.39
CA ALA A 172 -11.50 0.62 -8.65
C ALA A 172 -10.80 0.21 -7.35
N VAL A 173 -10.08 -0.92 -7.43
CA VAL A 173 -9.16 -1.38 -6.39
C VAL A 173 -7.80 -1.74 -6.96
N GLY A 174 -6.72 -1.30 -6.30
CA GLY A 174 -5.34 -1.62 -6.65
C GLY A 174 -4.58 -2.29 -5.50
N GLY A 175 -3.82 -3.33 -5.82
CA GLY A 175 -3.07 -4.16 -4.87
C GLY A 175 -1.63 -4.32 -5.34
N HIS A 176 -0.77 -3.44 -4.81
CA HIS A 176 0.63 -3.33 -5.23
C HIS A 176 1.50 -4.19 -4.31
N SER A 177 2.12 -5.23 -4.86
CA SER A 177 2.75 -6.30 -4.08
C SER A 177 1.82 -6.85 -2.99
N ALA A 178 0.51 -6.93 -3.24
CA ALA A 178 -0.45 -7.27 -2.19
C ALA A 178 -0.20 -8.67 -1.59
N PHE A 179 -0.22 -8.78 -0.26
CA PHE A 179 0.01 -10.07 0.40
C PHE A 179 -1.29 -10.87 0.49
N PHE A 180 -1.46 -11.85 -0.40
CA PHE A 180 -2.56 -12.79 -0.37
C PHE A 180 -2.08 -14.18 0.04
N ASP A 181 -2.80 -14.85 0.92
CA ASP A 181 -2.53 -16.24 1.29
C ASP A 181 -3.86 -16.97 1.57
N LEU A 182 -3.93 -18.25 1.21
CA LEU A 182 -5.15 -19.07 1.28
C LEU A 182 -5.69 -19.23 2.70
N TYR A 183 -4.82 -19.14 3.71
CA TYR A 183 -5.16 -19.37 5.10
C TYR A 183 -5.04 -18.10 5.95
N HIS A 184 -4.83 -16.95 5.31
CA HIS A 184 -4.63 -15.68 6.00
C HIS A 184 -5.90 -15.15 6.67
N ALA A 185 -7.08 -15.53 6.18
CA ALA A 185 -8.37 -15.10 6.69
C ALA A 185 -9.45 -16.18 6.45
N PRO A 186 -10.57 -16.15 7.20
CA PRO A 186 -11.76 -16.96 6.89
C PRO A 186 -12.26 -16.71 5.46
N GLU A 187 -12.89 -17.71 4.83
CA GLU A 187 -13.33 -17.63 3.42
C GLU A 187 -14.22 -16.41 3.12
N ASP A 188 -15.10 -16.02 4.04
CA ASP A 188 -15.98 -14.86 3.85
C ASP A 188 -15.28 -13.51 4.04
N GLN A 189 -13.98 -13.52 4.37
CA GLN A 189 -13.11 -12.38 4.62
C GLN A 189 -11.84 -12.40 3.78
N ASN A 190 -11.45 -13.53 3.20
CA ASN A 190 -10.21 -13.67 2.46
C ASN A 190 -10.41 -13.13 1.03
N PRO A 191 -9.62 -12.14 0.57
CA PRO A 191 -9.66 -11.64 -0.80
C PRO A 191 -9.64 -12.74 -1.85
N LEU A 192 -8.84 -13.80 -1.66
CA LEU A 192 -8.76 -14.88 -2.62
C LEU A 192 -10.12 -15.58 -2.75
N ASP A 193 -10.80 -15.90 -1.65
CA ASP A 193 -12.09 -16.61 -1.69
C ASP A 193 -13.24 -15.69 -2.12
N LEU A 194 -13.15 -14.42 -1.75
CA LEU A 194 -14.05 -13.37 -2.20
C LEU A 194 -13.93 -13.14 -3.72
N ALA A 195 -12.74 -13.28 -4.31
CA ALA A 195 -12.56 -13.18 -5.75
C ALA A 195 -13.47 -14.16 -6.50
N LEU A 196 -13.67 -15.37 -5.97
CA LEU A 196 -14.54 -16.39 -6.56
C LEU A 196 -16.03 -16.21 -6.25
N SER A 197 -16.36 -15.58 -5.12
CA SER A 197 -17.72 -15.62 -4.55
C SER A 197 -18.46 -14.28 -4.50
N ALA A 198 -17.77 -13.15 -4.54
CA ALA A 198 -18.38 -11.83 -4.42
C ALA A 198 -19.10 -11.40 -5.71
N ASN A 199 -20.34 -10.92 -5.62
CA ASN A 199 -21.09 -10.45 -6.78
C ASN A 199 -20.80 -8.99 -7.11
N GLY A 200 -20.91 -8.57 -8.38
CA GLY A 200 -20.80 -7.16 -8.75
C GLY A 200 -19.38 -6.64 -8.92
N LEU A 201 -18.41 -7.55 -9.14
CA LEU A 201 -17.02 -7.17 -9.43
C LEU A 201 -16.83 -6.81 -10.92
N GLU A 202 -17.80 -7.15 -11.78
CA GLU A 202 -17.70 -7.05 -13.24
C GLU A 202 -17.60 -5.59 -13.74
N SER A 203 -18.09 -4.62 -12.97
CA SER A 203 -17.98 -3.19 -13.30
C SER A 203 -16.75 -2.51 -12.67
N MET A 204 -15.91 -3.27 -11.97
CA MET A 204 -14.83 -2.72 -11.15
C MET A 204 -13.50 -2.81 -11.87
N ARG A 205 -12.71 -1.74 -11.82
CA ARG A 205 -11.35 -1.76 -12.34
C ARG A 205 -10.43 -2.37 -11.29
N LEU A 206 -9.72 -3.42 -11.66
CA LEU A 206 -8.84 -4.16 -10.76
C LEU A 206 -7.40 -4.03 -11.23
N TRP A 207 -6.44 -3.82 -10.32
CA TRP A 207 -5.01 -3.82 -10.63
C TRP A 207 -4.22 -4.63 -9.61
N LEU A 208 -3.40 -5.54 -10.12
CA LEU A 208 -2.43 -6.32 -9.36
C LEU A 208 -1.04 -6.17 -10.00
N ASP A 209 -0.01 -5.98 -9.19
CA ASP A 209 1.37 -6.03 -9.68
C ASP A 209 2.37 -6.54 -8.65
N TYR A 210 3.47 -7.06 -9.15
CA TYR A 210 4.66 -7.38 -8.38
C TYR A 210 5.93 -7.34 -9.24
N GLY A 211 7.09 -7.18 -8.58
CA GLY A 211 8.40 -7.33 -9.20
C GLY A 211 8.88 -8.78 -9.17
N ALA A 212 9.75 -9.17 -10.10
CA ALA A 212 10.19 -10.55 -10.29
C ALA A 212 10.75 -11.26 -9.03
N ASP A 213 11.33 -10.51 -8.09
CA ASP A 213 11.93 -11.01 -6.84
C ASP A 213 11.04 -10.72 -5.60
N ASP A 214 9.74 -10.51 -5.80
CA ASP A 214 8.78 -10.25 -4.73
C ASP A 214 8.23 -11.56 -4.13
N PHE A 215 8.37 -11.74 -2.80
CA PHE A 215 7.87 -12.93 -2.11
C PHE A 215 6.33 -13.05 -2.14
N ALA A 216 5.60 -11.97 -2.41
CA ALA A 216 4.14 -11.97 -2.48
C ALA A 216 3.58 -12.55 -3.80
N ALA A 217 4.45 -12.80 -4.80
CA ALA A 217 4.06 -13.28 -6.12
C ALA A 217 3.10 -14.50 -6.10
N PRO A 218 3.32 -15.57 -5.30
CA PRO A 218 2.43 -16.73 -5.32
C PRO A 218 0.97 -16.40 -4.97
N GLY A 219 0.74 -15.48 -4.03
CA GLY A 219 -0.60 -15.04 -3.65
C GLY A 219 -1.27 -14.21 -4.74
N LEU A 220 -0.50 -13.34 -5.40
CA LEU A 220 -0.96 -12.52 -6.51
C LEU A 220 -1.28 -13.36 -7.75
N ASP A 221 -0.50 -14.40 -8.03
CA ASP A 221 -0.76 -15.36 -9.10
C ASP A 221 -2.08 -16.13 -8.85
N ILE A 222 -2.34 -16.55 -7.61
CA ILE A 222 -3.62 -17.19 -7.24
C ILE A 222 -4.78 -16.20 -7.42
N MET A 223 -4.62 -14.94 -7.02
CA MET A 223 -5.64 -13.91 -7.23
C MET A 223 -5.93 -13.74 -8.73
N HIS A 224 -4.88 -13.56 -9.54
CA HIS A 224 -4.98 -13.45 -11.00
C HIS A 224 -5.75 -14.64 -11.59
N GLN A 225 -5.35 -15.87 -11.26
CA GLN A 225 -6.03 -17.08 -11.73
C GLN A 225 -7.52 -17.08 -11.35
N ARG A 226 -7.87 -16.72 -10.11
CA ARG A 226 -9.28 -16.70 -9.65
C ARG A 226 -10.11 -15.63 -10.36
N LEU A 227 -9.52 -14.49 -10.69
CA LEU A 227 -10.16 -13.45 -11.49
C LEU A 227 -10.36 -13.92 -12.94
N GLU A 228 -9.37 -14.59 -13.54
CA GLU A 228 -9.50 -15.21 -14.87
C GLU A 228 -10.57 -16.31 -14.91
N GLU A 229 -10.64 -17.16 -13.89
CA GLU A 229 -11.65 -18.22 -13.77
C GLU A 229 -13.09 -17.67 -13.80
N ARG A 230 -13.29 -16.46 -13.28
CA ARG A 230 -14.57 -15.75 -13.35
C ARG A 230 -14.74 -14.88 -14.59
N GLY A 231 -13.72 -14.74 -15.42
CA GLY A 231 -13.74 -13.83 -16.57
C GLY A 231 -13.85 -12.35 -16.17
N LEU A 232 -13.27 -11.97 -15.03
CA LEU A 232 -13.21 -10.58 -14.59
C LEU A 232 -12.04 -9.86 -15.27
N GLU A 233 -12.32 -8.75 -15.95
CA GLU A 233 -11.27 -7.91 -16.52
C GLU A 233 -10.43 -7.27 -15.40
N HIS A 234 -9.11 -7.39 -15.52
CA HIS A 234 -8.18 -6.83 -14.55
C HIS A 234 -6.82 -6.55 -15.18
N THR A 235 -6.10 -5.58 -14.62
CA THR A 235 -4.70 -5.33 -14.93
C THR A 235 -3.84 -6.22 -14.05
N PHE A 236 -2.91 -6.96 -14.68
CA PHE A 236 -1.95 -7.79 -13.97
C PHE A 236 -0.56 -7.58 -14.56
N MET A 237 0.31 -6.91 -13.79
CA MET A 237 1.65 -6.52 -14.23
C MET A 237 2.71 -7.30 -13.47
N GLN A 238 3.58 -7.98 -14.20
CA GLN A 238 4.78 -8.63 -13.67
C GLN A 238 6.00 -7.90 -14.22
N TYR A 239 6.68 -7.13 -13.37
CA TYR A 239 7.85 -6.40 -13.80
C TYR A 239 9.09 -7.29 -13.70
N ALA A 240 9.95 -7.23 -14.72
CA ALA A 240 11.14 -8.08 -14.83
C ALA A 240 12.19 -7.83 -13.75
N GLU A 241 12.08 -6.71 -13.03
CA GLU A 241 12.92 -6.32 -11.91
C GLU A 241 12.02 -5.77 -10.80
N GLY A 242 12.43 -5.95 -9.55
CA GLY A 242 11.70 -5.43 -8.38
C GLY A 242 11.57 -6.47 -7.28
N GLN A 243 11.61 -6.00 -6.04
CA GLN A 243 11.45 -6.79 -4.81
C GLN A 243 10.30 -6.20 -3.99
N HIS A 244 9.97 -6.84 -2.88
CA HIS A 244 8.98 -6.35 -1.92
C HIS A 244 9.51 -5.17 -1.08
N ASN A 245 9.75 -4.02 -1.70
CA ASN A 245 10.37 -2.88 -1.03
C ASN A 245 9.91 -1.51 -1.58
N ASN A 246 10.26 -0.46 -0.84
CA ASN A 246 9.89 0.91 -1.18
C ASN A 246 10.48 1.40 -2.51
N ALA A 247 11.64 0.89 -2.93
CA ALA A 247 12.23 1.30 -4.20
C ALA A 247 11.37 0.86 -5.39
N TYR A 248 10.83 -0.36 -5.34
CA TYR A 248 9.88 -0.87 -6.31
C TYR A 248 8.60 -0.02 -6.31
N TRP A 249 7.93 0.16 -5.16
CA TRP A 249 6.67 0.92 -5.10
C TRP A 249 6.84 2.39 -5.50
N SER A 250 7.98 3.01 -5.17
CA SER A 250 8.31 4.36 -5.64
C SER A 250 8.48 4.44 -7.15
N ALA A 251 9.13 3.45 -7.77
CA ALA A 251 9.36 3.43 -9.21
C ALA A 251 8.06 3.34 -10.02
N HIS A 252 7.00 2.74 -9.44
CA HIS A 252 5.70 2.56 -10.09
C HIS A 252 4.63 3.55 -9.63
N MET A 253 4.97 4.52 -8.77
CA MET A 253 4.01 5.48 -8.20
C MET A 253 3.18 6.20 -9.29
N GLY A 254 3.84 6.65 -10.37
CA GLY A 254 3.14 7.30 -11.49
C GLY A 254 2.09 6.41 -12.15
N GLU A 255 2.39 5.12 -12.35
CA GLU A 255 1.45 4.14 -12.94
C GLU A 255 0.24 3.92 -12.02
N TYR A 256 0.48 3.81 -10.72
CA TYR A 256 -0.56 3.62 -9.72
C TYR A 256 -1.54 4.80 -9.70
N LEU A 257 -1.01 6.03 -9.69
CA LEU A 257 -1.82 7.25 -9.68
C LEU A 257 -2.64 7.42 -10.96
N HIS A 258 -2.07 7.07 -12.12
CA HIS A 258 -2.81 7.03 -13.38
C HIS A 258 -3.95 6.03 -13.36
N PHE A 259 -3.71 4.82 -12.84
CA PHE A 259 -4.77 3.84 -12.67
C PHE A 259 -5.90 4.36 -11.80
N TYR A 260 -5.60 4.94 -10.64
CA TYR A 260 -6.62 5.46 -9.75
C TYR A 260 -7.44 6.58 -10.42
N ALA A 261 -6.77 7.49 -11.13
CA ALA A 261 -7.40 8.64 -11.77
C ALA A 261 -8.08 8.36 -13.12
N ALA A 262 -7.86 7.20 -13.75
CA ALA A 262 -8.32 6.92 -15.11
C ALA A 262 -9.85 7.08 -15.32
N GLY A 263 -10.65 6.87 -14.28
CA GLY A 263 -12.11 7.03 -14.33
C GLY A 263 -12.60 8.48 -14.23
N TRP A 264 -11.72 9.45 -14.00
CA TRP A 264 -12.08 10.83 -13.68
C TRP A 264 -11.57 11.86 -14.68
N GLN A 265 -10.79 11.44 -15.67
CA GLN A 265 -10.39 12.32 -16.76
C GLN A 265 -11.64 12.78 -17.52
N GLN A 266 -11.87 14.10 -17.58
CA GLN A 266 -12.88 14.65 -18.48
C GLN A 266 -12.38 14.47 -19.92
N GLU A 267 -13.25 14.00 -20.82
CA GLU A 267 -13.00 14.10 -22.26
C GLU A 267 -12.77 15.57 -22.61
N THR A 268 -11.51 15.98 -22.70
CA THR A 268 -11.16 17.21 -23.39
C THR A 268 -11.48 16.94 -24.85
N GLN A 269 -12.48 17.63 -25.40
CA GLN A 269 -12.75 17.63 -26.83
C GLN A 269 -11.52 18.21 -27.55
N GLU A 270 -10.57 17.35 -27.92
CA GLU A 270 -9.50 17.73 -28.81
C GLU A 270 -10.04 17.81 -30.24
N GLN A 271 -10.00 19.02 -30.78
CA GLN A 271 -10.09 19.28 -32.20
C GLN A 271 -9.11 18.38 -32.97
N SER A 272 -9.68 17.52 -33.82
CA SER A 272 -8.97 16.69 -34.77
C SER A 272 -7.89 17.49 -35.54
N THR A 273 -6.63 17.11 -35.35
CA THR A 273 -5.50 17.54 -36.17
C THR A 273 -4.84 16.28 -36.77
N PRO A 274 -4.42 16.29 -38.05
CA PRO A 274 -4.34 15.08 -38.86
C PRO A 274 -3.11 14.21 -38.58
N THR A 275 -3.33 12.91 -38.76
CA THR A 275 -2.37 11.79 -38.76
C THR A 275 -1.01 12.13 -39.39
N GLN A 276 0.06 11.82 -38.65
CA GLN A 276 1.41 11.62 -39.18
C GLN A 276 2.03 10.32 -38.62
N PRO A 277 2.97 9.71 -39.35
CA PRO A 277 3.08 8.26 -39.50
C PRO A 277 3.89 7.57 -38.40
N ALA A 278 3.68 6.26 -38.31
CA ALA A 278 4.32 5.31 -37.41
C ALA A 278 5.85 5.49 -37.33
N PHE A 279 6.35 5.67 -36.10
CA PHE A 279 7.77 5.57 -35.78
C PHE A 279 8.14 4.13 -35.44
N SER A 280 9.14 3.62 -36.16
CA SER A 280 9.80 2.34 -35.98
C SER A 280 11.13 2.60 -35.26
N GLY A 281 11.37 1.84 -34.18
CA GLY A 281 12.69 1.59 -33.60
C GLY A 281 13.24 2.66 -32.66
N PHE A 282 13.36 2.31 -31.38
CA PHE A 282 14.33 2.96 -30.49
C PHE A 282 15.58 2.09 -30.40
N ALA A 283 16.69 2.64 -30.93
CA ALA A 283 18.03 2.31 -30.49
C ALA A 283 18.28 3.05 -29.16
N THR A 284 18.58 2.31 -28.10
CA THR A 284 18.96 2.89 -26.81
C THR A 284 20.43 3.26 -26.80
N ASN A 285 20.75 4.53 -27.06
CA ASN A 285 22.02 5.14 -26.67
C ASN A 285 21.91 5.66 -25.22
N THR A 286 21.76 4.75 -24.26
CA THR A 286 21.83 5.10 -22.83
C THR A 286 23.29 5.02 -22.38
N PRO A 287 23.88 6.10 -21.84
CA PRO A 287 25.21 6.04 -21.23
C PRO A 287 25.23 5.04 -20.07
N ILE A 288 26.26 4.20 -20.02
CA ILE A 288 26.53 3.31 -18.88
C ILE A 288 26.76 4.19 -17.64
N ALA A 289 26.02 3.94 -16.57
CA ALA A 289 26.20 4.63 -15.30
C ALA A 289 27.64 4.45 -14.78
N PRO A 290 28.31 5.52 -14.29
CA PRO A 290 29.61 5.37 -13.67
C PRO A 290 29.48 4.57 -12.37
N ILE A 291 30.45 3.68 -12.14
CA ILE A 291 30.58 2.93 -10.90
C ILE A 291 30.85 3.94 -9.78
N ALA A 292 29.89 4.10 -8.86
CA ALA A 292 30.06 4.92 -7.68
C ALA A 292 30.88 4.17 -6.62
N THR A 293 32.09 4.67 -6.36
CA THR A 293 32.82 4.43 -5.11
C THR A 293 32.15 5.19 -3.97
N PRO A 294 31.95 4.60 -2.77
CA PRO A 294 31.20 5.25 -1.72
C PRO A 294 32.10 6.14 -0.85
N GLU A 295 31.81 7.44 -0.82
CA GLU A 295 32.17 8.31 0.31
C GLU A 295 31.01 9.26 0.67
N GLY A 296 30.37 8.94 1.80
CA GLY A 296 29.93 9.86 2.86
C GLY A 296 28.88 10.96 2.59
N SER A 297 27.68 10.78 3.16
CA SER A 297 27.11 11.76 4.11
C SER A 297 25.94 11.16 4.91
N ASN A 298 26.13 11.03 6.22
CA ASN A 298 25.22 10.47 7.22
C ASN A 298 23.88 11.23 7.34
N ARG A 299 22.78 10.47 7.31
CA ARG A 299 21.62 10.64 8.19
C ARG A 299 21.13 9.25 8.62
N GLU A 300 21.45 8.87 9.84
CA GLU A 300 21.09 7.57 10.41
C GLU A 300 19.62 7.58 10.86
N THR A 301 18.83 6.67 10.29
CA THR A 301 17.44 6.39 10.69
C THR A 301 17.46 5.18 11.63
N PHE A 302 16.95 5.35 12.86
CA PHE A 302 16.83 4.26 13.83
C PHE A 302 15.45 3.59 13.73
N PHE A 303 15.42 2.28 13.58
CA PHE A 303 14.21 1.46 13.70
C PHE A 303 14.21 0.68 15.02
N PRO A 304 13.04 0.37 15.61
CA PRO A 304 12.94 -0.57 16.72
C PRO A 304 13.05 -2.01 16.19
N VAL A 305 14.23 -2.40 15.70
CA VAL A 305 14.56 -3.78 15.33
C VAL A 305 15.44 -4.36 16.43
N VAL A 306 15.06 -5.51 16.99
CA VAL A 306 15.99 -6.32 17.77
C VAL A 306 16.90 -7.03 16.76
N GLY A 307 18.04 -6.43 16.47
CA GLY A 307 19.07 -7.00 15.62
C GLY A 307 20.12 -7.68 16.49
N PHE A 308 20.37 -8.97 16.27
CA PHE A 308 21.56 -9.61 16.81
C PHE A 308 22.72 -9.31 15.86
N PRO A 309 23.87 -8.83 16.35
CA PRO A 309 25.05 -8.75 15.51
C PRO A 309 25.36 -10.16 15.05
N SER A 310 25.22 -10.43 13.76
CA SER A 310 25.91 -11.58 13.22
C SER A 310 27.37 -11.24 13.07
N LEU A 311 28.05 -11.48 14.17
CA LEU A 311 28.94 -12.62 14.17
C LEU A 311 28.42 -13.56 15.27
N GLN A 312 27.71 -14.63 14.88
CA GLN A 312 27.21 -15.72 15.73
C GLN A 312 25.84 -15.52 16.44
N THR A 313 24.78 -16.07 15.84
CA THR A 313 24.07 -17.17 16.52
C THR A 313 24.41 -18.47 15.81
N SER A 314 25.69 -18.82 15.81
CA SER A 314 25.98 -20.21 16.09
C SER A 314 25.73 -20.33 17.59
N ILE A 315 24.80 -21.17 18.04
CA ILE A 315 25.19 -21.97 19.22
C ILE A 315 26.55 -22.54 18.79
N SER A 316 27.63 -22.07 19.38
CA SER A 316 28.96 -22.54 19.03
C SER A 316 28.97 -24.06 19.21
N SER A 317 29.81 -24.80 18.49
CA SER A 317 29.88 -26.26 18.73
C SER A 317 30.15 -26.60 20.20
N ALA A 318 30.78 -25.68 20.95
CA ALA A 318 30.94 -25.74 22.39
C ALA A 318 29.61 -25.56 23.13
N GLU A 319 28.81 -24.54 22.83
CA GLU A 319 27.48 -24.34 23.46
C GLU A 319 26.49 -25.46 23.05
N VAL A 320 26.59 -26.02 21.84
CA VAL A 320 25.80 -27.19 21.41
C VAL A 320 26.25 -28.40 22.23
N GLN A 321 27.55 -28.52 22.51
CA GLN A 321 28.09 -29.56 23.38
C GLN A 321 27.69 -29.36 24.85
N THR A 322 27.64 -28.13 25.35
CA THR A 322 27.15 -27.78 26.70
C THR A 322 25.68 -28.21 26.84
N VAL A 323 24.83 -27.88 25.88
CA VAL A 323 23.42 -28.33 25.83
C VAL A 323 23.34 -29.86 25.67
N ALA A 324 24.16 -30.46 24.82
CA ALA A 324 24.17 -31.92 24.61
C ALA A 324 24.77 -32.73 25.76
N GLN A 325 25.52 -32.10 26.67
CA GLN A 325 26.09 -32.70 27.88
C GLN A 325 25.28 -32.34 29.14
N GLY A 326 24.22 -31.53 29.00
CA GLY A 326 23.36 -31.10 30.12
C GLY A 326 24.01 -30.07 31.05
N GLU A 327 24.99 -29.32 30.58
CA GLU A 327 25.67 -28.27 31.33
C GLU A 327 24.93 -26.92 31.23
N TYR A 328 25.07 -26.05 32.24
CA TYR A 328 24.32 -24.80 32.35
C TYR A 328 24.98 -23.62 31.61
N ASP A 329 24.19 -22.86 30.84
CA ASP A 329 24.55 -21.54 30.32
C ASP A 329 23.45 -20.52 30.68
N GLU A 330 23.85 -19.43 31.35
CA GLU A 330 22.94 -18.37 31.83
C GLU A 330 22.38 -17.48 30.71
N ARG A 331 22.98 -17.53 29.50
CA ARG A 331 22.54 -16.77 28.33
C ARG A 331 21.53 -17.54 27.47
N LEU A 332 21.34 -18.84 27.75
CA LEU A 332 20.40 -19.68 27.03
C LEU A 332 18.98 -19.48 27.57
N VAL A 333 18.14 -18.88 26.74
CA VAL A 333 16.71 -18.66 27.01
C VAL A 333 15.91 -19.35 25.92
N LEU A 334 14.95 -20.19 26.31
CA LEU A 334 14.12 -20.96 25.39
C LEU A 334 12.65 -20.64 25.60
N ASP A 335 11.86 -20.70 24.54
CA ASP A 335 10.41 -20.81 24.65
C ASP A 335 9.99 -22.28 24.91
N HIS A 336 8.72 -22.50 25.25
CA HIS A 336 8.22 -23.84 25.59
C HIS A 336 8.23 -24.77 24.37
N MET A 337 7.92 -24.26 23.18
CA MET A 337 7.95 -25.07 21.96
C MET A 337 9.36 -25.59 21.65
N THR A 338 10.37 -24.73 21.77
CA THR A 338 11.77 -25.07 21.48
C THR A 338 12.31 -26.03 22.53
N GLN A 339 11.96 -25.83 23.81
CA GLN A 339 12.29 -26.77 24.88
C GLN A 339 11.78 -28.18 24.57
N ALA A 340 10.50 -28.29 24.18
CA ALA A 340 9.87 -29.57 23.87
C ALA A 340 10.53 -30.25 22.65
N ALA A 341 10.87 -29.48 21.62
CA ALA A 341 11.56 -29.99 20.44
C ALA A 341 12.96 -30.56 20.76
N LEU A 342 13.73 -29.88 21.63
CA LEU A 342 15.06 -30.34 22.04
C LEU A 342 14.99 -31.63 22.89
N GLN A 343 14.03 -31.72 23.80
CA GLN A 343 13.82 -32.92 24.61
C GLN A 343 13.38 -34.13 23.75
N LEU A 344 12.50 -33.91 22.77
CA LEU A 344 12.10 -34.95 21.81
C LEU A 344 13.28 -35.44 20.96
N ALA A 345 14.25 -34.56 20.67
CA ALA A 345 15.47 -34.91 19.97
C ALA A 345 16.54 -35.58 20.87
N GLY A 346 16.26 -35.79 22.15
CA GLY A 346 17.14 -36.49 23.09
C GLY A 346 18.20 -35.61 23.75
N PHE A 347 17.99 -34.29 23.78
CA PHE A 347 18.86 -33.36 24.50
C PHE A 347 18.31 -33.10 25.91
N ASP A 348 19.08 -33.49 26.93
CA ASP A 348 18.74 -33.21 28.32
C ASP A 348 19.17 -31.78 28.67
N LEU A 349 18.19 -30.92 28.92
CA LEU A 349 18.43 -29.52 29.29
C LEU A 349 18.77 -29.42 30.78
N HIS A 350 19.74 -28.56 31.11
CA HIS A 350 20.08 -28.30 32.50
C HIS A 350 18.86 -27.70 33.24
N PRO A 351 18.56 -28.11 34.50
CA PRO A 351 17.35 -27.69 35.23
C PRO A 351 17.18 -26.18 35.44
N ASN A 352 18.27 -25.43 35.38
CA ASN A 352 18.27 -23.97 35.56
C ASN A 352 18.14 -23.19 34.23
N THR A 353 18.01 -23.87 33.09
CA THR A 353 17.79 -23.21 31.79
C THR A 353 16.50 -22.38 31.87
N LEU A 354 16.57 -21.11 31.45
CA LEU A 354 15.41 -20.23 31.54
C LEU A 354 14.41 -20.56 30.43
N ILE A 355 13.18 -20.89 30.83
CA ILE A 355 12.08 -21.20 29.92
C ILE A 355 11.00 -20.12 30.04
N ILE A 356 10.55 -19.61 28.90
CA ILE A 356 9.58 -18.53 28.80
C ILE A 356 8.33 -19.02 28.05
N GLN A 357 7.17 -18.47 28.39
CA GLN A 357 5.94 -18.73 27.63
C GLN A 357 6.08 -18.19 26.20
N ASP A 358 5.55 -18.94 25.23
CA ASP A 358 5.76 -18.66 23.80
C ASP A 358 5.30 -17.23 23.42
N GLY A 359 4.20 -16.75 24.02
CA GLY A 359 3.67 -15.39 23.80
C GLY A 359 4.41 -14.26 24.55
N ASP A 360 5.23 -14.60 25.54
CA ASP A 360 5.88 -13.64 26.45
C ASP A 360 7.34 -13.38 26.07
N MET A 361 7.90 -14.15 25.13
CA MET A 361 9.27 -13.99 24.64
C MET A 361 9.55 -12.55 24.18
N ARG A 362 8.56 -11.93 23.52
CA ARG A 362 8.64 -10.53 23.09
C ARG A 362 8.82 -9.56 24.26
N GLU A 363 7.99 -9.70 25.29
CA GLU A 363 7.96 -8.80 26.44
C GLU A 363 9.21 -9.01 27.31
N TYR A 364 9.65 -10.26 27.46
CA TYR A 364 10.89 -10.60 28.15
C TYR A 364 12.12 -10.01 27.46
N LEU A 365 12.24 -10.17 26.13
CA LEU A 365 13.30 -9.55 25.37
C LEU A 365 13.23 -8.03 25.55
N TRP A 366 12.07 -7.40 25.36
CA TRP A 366 11.92 -5.95 25.52
C TRP A 366 12.32 -5.39 26.90
N GLY A 367 12.14 -6.19 27.96
CA GLY A 367 12.46 -5.85 29.35
C GLY A 367 13.93 -6.02 29.74
N ASN A 368 14.72 -6.81 29.01
CA ASN A 368 16.09 -7.18 29.37
C ASN A 368 17.13 -6.61 28.39
N ARG A 369 17.14 -5.28 28.24
CA ARG A 369 17.93 -4.50 27.27
C ARG A 369 19.45 -4.64 27.36
N GLU A 370 19.98 -5.22 28.43
CA GLU A 370 21.43 -5.48 28.55
C GLU A 370 21.90 -6.66 27.68
N HIS A 371 20.97 -7.45 27.13
CA HIS A 371 21.27 -8.68 26.38
C HIS A 371 21.18 -8.53 24.84
N TYR A 372 20.83 -7.34 24.31
CA TYR A 372 20.71 -7.08 22.86
C TYR A 372 20.95 -5.61 22.52
N SER A 373 21.15 -5.28 21.24
CA SER A 373 21.38 -3.91 20.75
C SER A 373 20.44 -3.53 19.61
N LEU A 374 20.08 -2.25 19.53
CA LEU A 374 19.36 -1.67 18.39
C LEU A 374 20.40 -1.18 17.37
N LEU A 375 20.25 -1.57 16.10
CA LEU A 375 21.22 -1.24 15.05
C LEU A 375 20.63 -0.28 14.01
N PRO A 376 21.41 0.69 13.48
CA PRO A 376 21.08 1.44 12.27
C PRO A 376 20.95 0.52 11.05
N MET A 377 20.09 0.88 10.08
CA MET A 377 19.81 0.04 8.89
C MET A 377 21.07 -0.32 8.09
N GLU A 378 21.99 0.61 7.95
CA GLU A 378 23.28 0.40 7.27
C GLU A 378 24.21 -0.60 7.97
N GLN A 379 23.93 -0.93 9.23
CA GLN A 379 24.66 -1.96 9.97
C GLN A 379 23.98 -3.32 9.91
N ILE A 380 22.76 -3.41 9.36
CA ILE A 380 22.09 -4.69 9.11
C ILE A 380 22.73 -5.33 7.88
N THR A 381 23.50 -6.38 8.10
CA THR A 381 24.15 -7.14 7.03
C THR A 381 23.38 -8.44 6.75
N PRO A 382 23.57 -9.06 5.57
CA PRO A 382 23.02 -10.39 5.27
C PRO A 382 23.48 -11.49 6.23
N GLN A 383 24.51 -11.23 7.05
CA GLN A 383 24.93 -12.19 8.05
C GLN A 383 23.96 -12.19 9.25
N MET A 384 23.26 -11.09 9.54
CA MET A 384 22.37 -10.92 10.71
C MET A 384 21.11 -11.77 10.60
N ARG A 385 20.75 -12.52 11.66
CA ARG A 385 19.45 -13.16 11.77
C ARG A 385 18.46 -12.21 12.42
N LEU A 386 17.36 -11.96 11.71
CA LEU A 386 16.24 -11.17 12.20
C LEU A 386 15.26 -12.12 12.88
N LEU A 387 14.93 -11.86 14.14
CA LEU A 387 13.82 -12.53 14.80
C LEU A 387 12.61 -11.62 14.65
N PHE A 388 11.76 -11.94 13.67
CA PHE A 388 10.46 -11.30 13.58
C PHE A 388 9.58 -11.86 14.68
N VAL A 389 9.03 -10.96 15.48
CA VAL A 389 8.29 -11.32 16.69
C VAL A 389 6.83 -11.71 16.39
N ASP A 390 6.60 -12.28 15.20
CA ASP A 390 5.29 -12.68 14.70
C ASP A 390 5.35 -14.12 14.13
N ASP A 391 4.96 -15.08 14.99
CA ASP A 391 4.25 -16.36 14.76
C ASP A 391 4.47 -17.22 13.48
N VAL A 392 5.65 -17.30 12.87
CA VAL A 392 5.92 -18.32 11.82
C VAL A 392 7.14 -19.20 12.15
N PRO A 393 6.99 -20.55 12.21
CA PRO A 393 8.10 -21.46 12.45
C PRO A 393 9.20 -21.41 11.37
N VAL A 394 10.45 -21.25 11.81
CA VAL A 394 11.65 -21.10 10.97
C VAL A 394 11.90 -22.27 10.00
N LEU A 395 11.48 -23.49 10.36
CA LEU A 395 11.75 -24.68 9.54
C LEU A 395 10.96 -24.68 8.22
N ASP A 396 9.79 -24.05 8.19
CA ASP A 396 8.94 -23.96 7.00
C ASP A 396 9.47 -22.93 5.98
N GLN A 397 10.39 -22.06 6.40
CA GLN A 397 11.02 -21.04 5.54
C GLN A 397 12.37 -21.49 4.96
N LEU A 398 13.00 -22.52 5.53
CA LEU A 398 14.32 -22.99 5.10
C LEU A 398 14.28 -23.92 3.88
N ALA A 399 13.11 -24.45 3.51
CA ALA A 399 12.95 -25.32 2.35
C ALA A 399 12.84 -24.56 1.01
N THR A 400 12.60 -23.24 1.05
CA THR A 400 12.18 -22.45 -0.12
C THR A 400 13.03 -21.22 -0.42
N TYR A 401 14.06 -20.90 0.37
CA TYR A 401 14.98 -19.80 0.05
C TYR A 401 16.20 -20.26 -0.76
N PRO A 402 16.39 -19.81 -2.01
CA PRO A 402 17.66 -19.91 -2.69
C PRO A 402 18.60 -18.80 -2.18
N PHE A 403 19.90 -19.09 -2.12
CA PHE A 403 20.95 -18.18 -1.66
C PHE A 403 21.01 -16.86 -2.44
#